data_AF-A0A920CW33-F1
#
_entry.id   AF-A0A920CW33-F1
#
_cell.length_a   1.000
_cell.length_b   1.000
_cell.length_c   1.000
_cell.angle_alpha   90.00
_cell.angle_beta   90.00
_cell.angle_gamma   90.00
#
_symmetry.space_group_name_H-M   'P 1'
#
loop_
_entity.id
_entity.type
_entity.pdbx_description
1 polymer ?
#
loop_
_entity_poly.entity_id
_entity_poly.type
_entity_poly.pdbx_seq_one_letter_code
_entity_poly.pdbx_strand_id
1 'polypeptide(L)'
;MNWLEEVSRDFVINRFRSNDHAVSEITKLNIEDVQLPQELSPLSQFFLGAALLGPDHIYSTIPLADESSLQVLKNDVCVHYEVNQKLQSPNGVEITMHKAKTTSIQKLLEMNTLNTIDPVVKDLFLRKPTDKQREYGTVYYKIDKNAISDVSVPGFDLAWMFISSSYKLNGGFSLSPIGWTLSRELSNSIAIAYISHRCNDLVLAVDKNEDVISLEILF
;
A
#
# COMPACT_ATOMS: atom_id res chain seq x y z
N MET A 1 -22.52 3.69 -11.37
CA MET A 1 -22.41 2.30 -10.84
C MET A 1 -22.98 2.32 -9.43
N ASN A 2 -23.69 1.30 -8.97
CA ASN A 2 -24.42 1.34 -7.69
C ASN A 2 -23.56 1.11 -6.43
N TRP A 3 -22.25 0.95 -6.59
CA TRP A 3 -21.29 0.70 -5.49
C TRP A 3 -20.32 1.89 -5.28
N LEU A 4 -20.56 3.00 -5.98
CA LEU A 4 -19.70 4.18 -5.98
C LEU A 4 -20.51 5.45 -5.77
N GLU A 5 -19.96 6.34 -4.94
CA GLU A 5 -20.42 7.70 -4.72
C GLU A 5 -19.30 8.66 -5.14
N GLU A 6 -19.57 9.58 -6.06
CA GLU A 6 -18.58 10.61 -6.42
C GLU A 6 -18.38 11.57 -5.24
N VAL A 7 -17.13 11.85 -4.89
CA VAL A 7 -16.75 12.75 -3.79
C VAL A 7 -15.77 13.81 -4.27
N SER A 8 -15.70 14.93 -3.56
CA SER A 8 -14.74 15.98 -3.89
C SER A 8 -13.31 15.57 -3.51
N ARG A 9 -12.32 16.19 -4.15
CA ARG A 9 -10.92 16.05 -3.72
C ARG A 9 -10.71 16.48 -2.26
N ASP A 10 -11.42 17.52 -1.83
CA ASP A 10 -11.35 18.03 -0.46
C ASP A 10 -11.86 17.02 0.57
N PHE A 11 -12.80 16.14 0.19
CA PHE A 11 -13.23 15.03 1.05
C PHE A 11 -12.04 14.13 1.43
N VAL A 12 -11.14 13.88 0.48
CA VAL A 12 -9.94 13.05 0.68
C VAL A 12 -8.86 13.82 1.44
N ILE A 13 -8.49 15.00 0.96
CA ILE A 13 -7.36 15.77 1.53
C ILE A 13 -7.58 16.09 3.00
N ASN A 14 -8.79 16.49 3.38
CA ASN A 14 -9.10 16.90 4.76
C ASN A 14 -9.09 15.73 5.76
N ARG A 15 -8.99 14.48 5.29
CA ARG A 15 -8.95 13.28 6.15
C ARG A 15 -7.53 12.84 6.46
N PHE A 16 -6.56 13.24 5.64
CA PHE A 16 -5.15 13.05 5.96
C PHE A 16 -4.72 14.07 7.01
N ARG A 17 -3.99 13.60 8.02
CA ARG A 17 -3.30 14.51 8.94
C ARG A 17 -2.09 15.07 8.20
N SER A 18 -1.99 16.40 8.14
CA SER A 18 -0.84 17.05 7.51
C SER A 18 0.42 16.74 8.32
N ASN A 19 1.34 15.96 7.74
CA ASN A 19 2.67 15.74 8.30
C ASN A 19 3.68 16.77 7.77
N ASP A 20 3.26 18.02 7.55
CA ASP A 20 4.11 19.10 7.06
C ASP A 20 5.03 19.57 8.20
N HIS A 21 6.02 18.73 8.52
CA HIS A 21 6.91 18.92 9.66
C HIS A 21 8.35 18.82 9.19
N ALA A 22 9.15 19.77 9.67
CA ALA A 22 10.58 19.72 9.46
C ALA A 22 11.14 18.45 10.09
N VAL A 23 11.68 17.57 9.25
CA VAL A 23 12.45 16.40 9.69
C VAL A 23 13.61 16.90 10.54
N SER A 24 13.66 16.46 11.80
CA SER A 24 14.71 16.88 12.73
C SER A 24 15.99 16.08 12.53
N GLU A 25 15.87 14.81 12.15
CA GLU A 25 17.01 13.91 11.99
C GLU A 25 16.72 12.80 10.97
N ILE A 26 17.73 12.44 10.19
CA ILE A 26 17.71 11.33 9.24
C ILE A 26 18.87 10.40 9.58
N THR A 27 18.57 9.14 9.90
CA THR A 27 19.60 8.13 10.19
C THR A 27 19.45 6.92 9.29
N LYS A 28 20.57 6.34 8.83
CA LYS A 28 20.55 5.05 8.13
C LYS A 28 20.10 3.98 9.13
N LEU A 29 19.08 3.19 8.77
CA LEU A 29 18.65 2.06 9.57
C LEU A 29 19.59 0.87 9.29
N ASN A 30 20.24 0.36 10.34
CA ASN A 30 21.11 -0.81 10.20
C ASN A 30 20.27 -2.09 10.11
N ILE A 31 20.42 -2.81 8.99
CA ILE A 31 19.76 -4.08 8.68
C ILE A 31 20.76 -5.21 8.35
N GLU A 32 22.06 -4.95 8.50
CA GLU A 32 23.12 -5.83 7.99
C GLU A 32 23.19 -7.18 8.74
N ASP A 33 22.74 -7.21 10.00
CA ASP A 33 22.70 -8.43 10.82
C ASP A 33 21.46 -9.30 10.60
N VAL A 34 20.51 -8.86 9.76
CA VAL A 34 19.24 -9.55 9.55
C VAL A 34 19.34 -10.47 8.34
N GLN A 35 19.12 -11.76 8.58
CA GLN A 35 19.08 -12.74 7.49
C GLN A 35 17.84 -12.53 6.63
N LEU A 36 18.01 -12.55 5.31
CA LEU A 36 16.90 -12.49 4.38
C LEU A 36 16.00 -13.72 4.59
N PRO A 37 14.69 -13.55 4.87
CA PRO A 37 13.76 -14.66 4.99
C PRO A 37 13.73 -15.50 3.70
N GLN A 38 13.54 -16.83 3.84
CA GLN A 38 13.43 -17.72 2.68
C GLN A 38 12.12 -17.51 1.90
N GLU A 39 11.06 -17.10 2.60
CA GLU A 39 9.74 -16.83 2.05
C GLU A 39 9.36 -15.37 2.31
N LEU A 40 8.59 -14.80 1.38
CA LEU A 40 8.03 -13.45 1.54
C LEU A 40 6.73 -13.56 2.33
N SER A 41 6.66 -12.90 3.50
CA SER A 41 5.40 -12.77 4.24
C SER A 41 4.38 -11.94 3.44
N PRO A 42 3.09 -12.01 3.75
CA PRO A 42 2.08 -11.14 3.13
C PRO A 42 2.37 -9.64 3.33
N LEU A 43 3.03 -9.25 4.42
CA LEU A 43 3.44 -7.87 4.67
C LEU A 43 4.58 -7.44 3.74
N SER A 44 5.59 -8.28 3.57
CA SER A 44 6.70 -7.99 2.65
C SER A 44 6.25 -8.03 1.19
N GLN A 45 5.34 -8.96 0.84
CA GLN A 45 4.67 -9.00 -0.46
C GLN A 45 3.90 -7.70 -0.74
N PHE A 46 3.19 -7.13 0.24
CA PHE A 46 2.46 -5.87 0.08
C PHE A 46 3.38 -4.70 -0.30
N PHE A 47 4.46 -4.48 0.43
CA PHE A 47 5.38 -3.37 0.16
C PHE A 47 6.23 -3.60 -1.11
N LEU A 48 6.66 -4.84 -1.36
CA LEU A 48 7.37 -5.18 -2.61
C LEU A 48 6.46 -5.08 -3.83
N GLY A 49 5.18 -5.43 -3.69
CA GLY A 49 4.18 -5.27 -4.74
C GLY A 49 4.04 -3.80 -5.16
N ALA A 50 3.94 -2.89 -4.20
CA ALA A 50 3.92 -1.45 -4.49
C ALA A 50 5.20 -0.97 -5.19
N ALA A 51 6.36 -1.53 -4.84
CA ALA A 51 7.64 -1.20 -5.48
C ALA A 51 7.71 -1.60 -6.96
N LEU A 52 6.86 -2.51 -7.46
CA LEU A 52 6.85 -2.91 -8.87
C LEU A 52 6.54 -1.75 -9.84
N LEU A 53 5.90 -0.68 -9.37
CA LEU A 53 5.69 0.54 -10.16
C LEU A 53 7.00 1.24 -10.56
N GLY A 54 8.07 1.00 -9.81
CA GLY A 54 9.39 1.57 -10.08
C GLY A 54 10.36 1.14 -8.99
N PRO A 55 10.95 -0.07 -9.07
CA PRO A 55 11.72 -0.66 -7.97
C PRO A 55 12.87 0.23 -7.45
N ASP A 56 13.45 1.05 -8.33
CA ASP A 56 14.55 1.97 -8.03
C ASP A 56 14.12 3.40 -7.68
N HIS A 57 12.85 3.72 -7.85
CA HIS A 57 12.34 5.10 -7.83
C HIS A 57 11.18 5.34 -6.87
N ILE A 58 10.51 4.27 -6.44
CA ILE A 58 9.41 4.34 -5.49
C ILE A 58 9.96 4.30 -4.07
N TYR A 59 9.49 5.25 -3.27
CA TYR A 59 9.72 5.33 -1.84
C TYR A 59 8.50 4.77 -1.12
N SER A 60 8.73 3.91 -0.13
CA SER A 60 7.70 3.50 0.82
C SER A 60 8.02 4.14 2.16
N THR A 61 7.10 4.96 2.67
CA THR A 61 7.23 5.60 3.99
C THR A 61 6.17 5.05 4.92
N ILE A 62 6.61 4.55 6.08
CA ILE A 62 5.77 3.87 7.06
C ILE A 62 5.94 4.59 8.41
N PRO A 63 4.88 5.20 8.96
CA PRO A 63 4.91 5.72 10.32
C PRO A 63 5.06 4.58 11.33
N LEU A 64 5.94 4.74 12.31
CA LEU A 64 6.12 3.78 13.40
C LEU A 64 5.16 4.07 14.54
N ALA A 65 4.35 3.06 14.89
CA ALA A 65 3.55 3.10 16.11
C ALA A 65 4.39 2.97 17.38
N ASP A 66 5.37 2.06 17.37
CA ASP A 66 6.24 1.77 18.50
C ASP A 66 7.52 1.03 18.06
N GLU A 67 8.39 0.74 19.04
CA GLU A 67 9.64 0.01 18.81
C GLU A 67 9.41 -1.45 18.39
N SER A 68 8.29 -2.07 18.79
CA SER A 68 7.98 -3.44 18.36
C SER A 68 7.66 -3.48 16.86
N SER A 69 7.00 -2.44 16.36
CA SER A 69 6.69 -2.24 14.95
C SER A 69 7.96 -2.05 14.14
N LEU A 70 8.98 -1.39 14.70
CA LEU A 70 10.29 -1.27 14.06
C LEU A 70 10.95 -2.64 13.87
N GLN A 71 10.90 -3.52 14.87
CA GLN A 71 11.52 -4.85 14.75
C GLN A 71 10.83 -5.70 13.67
N VAL A 72 9.49 -5.65 13.60
CA VAL A 72 8.73 -6.30 12.53
C VAL A 72 9.16 -5.76 11.16
N LEU A 73 9.21 -4.44 10.98
CA LEU A 73 9.65 -3.85 9.72
C LEU A 73 11.08 -4.23 9.35
N LYS A 74 12.00 -4.20 10.32
CA LYS A 74 13.39 -4.57 10.07
C LYS A 74 13.49 -5.99 9.55
N ASN A 75 12.82 -6.92 10.22
CA ASN A 75 12.96 -8.35 9.95
C ASN A 75 12.20 -8.81 8.72
N ASP A 76 11.10 -8.16 8.40
CA ASP A 76 10.16 -8.65 7.39
C ASP A 76 10.13 -7.79 6.12
N VAL A 77 10.41 -6.49 6.22
CA VAL A 77 10.25 -5.55 5.09
C VAL A 77 11.58 -4.91 4.68
N CYS A 78 12.26 -4.23 5.59
CA CYS A 78 13.48 -3.44 5.32
C CYS A 78 14.60 -4.30 4.73
N VAL A 79 14.70 -5.57 5.13
CA VAL A 79 15.65 -6.55 4.58
C VAL A 79 15.57 -6.69 3.06
N HIS A 80 14.43 -6.37 2.45
CA HIS A 80 14.19 -6.44 1.02
C HIS A 80 14.52 -5.14 0.27
N TYR A 81 15.05 -4.11 0.93
CA TYR A 81 15.43 -2.83 0.33
C TYR A 81 16.91 -2.52 0.58
N GLU A 82 17.54 -1.87 -0.40
CA GLU A 82 18.95 -1.48 -0.30
C GLU A 82 19.17 -0.25 0.58
N VAL A 83 18.17 0.64 0.64
CA VAL A 83 18.25 1.83 1.49
C VAL A 83 17.04 1.92 2.39
N ASN A 84 17.35 2.02 3.68
CA ASN A 84 16.40 2.14 4.76
C ASN A 84 16.84 3.31 5.64
N GLN A 85 15.95 4.26 5.87
CA GLN A 85 16.21 5.47 6.63
C GLN A 85 15.14 5.62 7.71
N LYS A 86 15.57 5.98 8.92
CA LYS A 86 14.70 6.39 10.01
C LYS A 86 14.65 7.92 10.01
N LEU A 87 13.45 8.46 9.82
CA LEU A 87 13.15 9.88 9.87
C LEU A 87 12.54 10.20 11.22
N GLN A 88 13.20 11.05 12.00
CA GLN A 88 12.66 11.56 13.25
C GLN A 88 12.04 12.93 13.01
N SER A 89 10.84 13.12 13.55
CA SER A 89 10.16 14.42 13.60
C SER A 89 9.55 14.63 15.00
N PRO A 90 9.09 15.86 15.33
CA PRO A 90 8.35 16.12 16.57
C PRO A 90 7.09 15.28 16.73
N ASN A 91 6.49 14.83 15.62
CA ASN A 91 5.20 14.14 15.61
C ASN A 91 5.32 12.62 15.49
N GLY A 92 6.55 12.10 15.44
CA GLY A 92 6.79 10.67 15.45
C GLY A 92 8.00 10.28 14.63
N VAL A 93 8.07 8.99 14.36
CA VAL A 93 9.13 8.37 13.60
C VAL A 93 8.54 7.73 12.36
N GLU A 94 9.20 7.88 11.23
CA GLU A 94 8.86 7.19 9.99
C GLU A 94 10.06 6.39 9.51
N ILE A 95 9.79 5.24 8.90
CA ILE A 95 10.79 4.47 8.15
C ILE A 95 10.53 4.69 6.68
N THR A 96 11.53 5.19 5.98
CA THR A 96 11.51 5.32 4.53
C THR A 96 12.44 4.28 3.91
N MET A 97 11.91 3.56 2.93
CA MET A 97 12.61 2.50 2.22
C MET A 97 12.58 2.80 0.72
N HIS A 98 13.68 2.54 0.03
CA HIS A 98 13.76 2.71 -1.42
C HIS A 98 14.75 1.71 -2.03
N LYS A 99 14.71 1.54 -3.35
CA LYS A 99 15.52 0.56 -4.10
C LYS A 99 15.28 -0.86 -3.59
N ALA A 100 14.13 -1.42 -3.96
CA ALA A 100 13.81 -2.82 -3.66
C ALA A 100 14.88 -3.73 -4.28
N LYS A 101 15.38 -4.69 -3.52
CA LYS A 101 16.42 -5.63 -3.96
C LYS A 101 15.91 -6.47 -5.12
N THR A 102 16.68 -6.56 -6.20
CA THR A 102 16.32 -7.35 -7.39
C THR A 102 15.99 -8.80 -7.06
N THR A 103 16.72 -9.41 -6.12
CA THR A 103 16.45 -10.80 -5.67
C THR A 103 15.09 -10.94 -4.99
N SER A 104 14.63 -9.93 -4.25
CA SER A 104 13.33 -9.94 -3.58
C SER A 104 12.19 -9.73 -4.58
N ILE A 105 12.39 -8.85 -5.57
CA ILE A 105 11.44 -8.67 -6.69
C ILE A 105 11.32 -9.96 -7.52
N GLN A 106 12.44 -10.59 -7.87
CA GLN A 106 12.44 -11.87 -8.59
C GLN A 106 11.69 -12.94 -7.79
N LYS A 107 11.89 -13.01 -6.47
CA LYS A 107 11.17 -13.95 -5.62
C LYS A 107 9.65 -13.69 -5.61
N LEU A 108 9.23 -12.43 -5.52
CA LEU A 108 7.82 -12.05 -5.59
C LEU A 108 7.18 -12.49 -6.91
N LEU A 109 7.88 -12.28 -8.04
CA LEU A 109 7.41 -12.70 -9.36
C LEU A 109 7.37 -14.23 -9.51
N GLU A 110 8.34 -14.96 -8.96
CA GLU A 110 8.33 -16.43 -8.89
C GLU A 110 7.12 -16.93 -8.09
N MET A 111 6.85 -16.35 -6.92
CA MET A 111 5.67 -16.72 -6.13
C MET A 111 4.36 -16.43 -6.89
N ASN A 112 4.32 -15.38 -7.71
CA ASN A 112 3.16 -15.09 -8.56
C ASN A 112 2.91 -16.19 -9.60
N THR A 113 3.97 -16.68 -10.27
CA THR A 113 3.83 -17.76 -11.26
C THR A 113 3.43 -19.09 -10.60
N LEU A 114 3.88 -19.32 -9.36
CA LEU A 114 3.50 -20.48 -8.55
C LEU A 114 2.13 -20.33 -7.84
N ASN A 115 1.45 -19.19 -7.99
CA ASN A 115 0.19 -18.86 -7.30
C ASN A 115 0.27 -18.97 -5.76
N THR A 116 1.40 -18.57 -5.17
CA THR A 116 1.61 -18.55 -3.71
C THR A 116 1.60 -17.16 -3.10
N ILE A 117 1.34 -16.12 -3.91
CA ILE A 117 1.13 -14.74 -3.42
C ILE A 117 -0.22 -14.63 -2.72
N ASP A 118 -0.26 -13.84 -1.65
CA ASP A 118 -1.48 -13.48 -0.96
C ASP A 118 -2.51 -12.87 -1.94
N PRO A 119 -3.77 -13.32 -1.92
CA PRO A 119 -4.74 -12.91 -2.93
C PRO A 119 -5.04 -11.41 -2.92
N VAL A 120 -4.95 -10.72 -1.77
CA VAL A 120 -5.14 -9.26 -1.69
C VAL A 120 -3.98 -8.56 -2.38
N VAL A 121 -2.75 -8.97 -2.11
CA VAL A 121 -1.54 -8.40 -2.72
C VAL A 121 -1.53 -8.65 -4.24
N LYS A 122 -1.87 -9.87 -4.67
CA LYS A 122 -1.96 -10.22 -6.09
C LYS A 122 -2.94 -9.32 -6.82
N ASP A 123 -4.10 -9.10 -6.21
CA ASP A 123 -5.15 -8.29 -6.78
C ASP A 123 -4.78 -6.81 -6.88
N LEU A 124 -4.07 -6.28 -5.89
CA LEU A 124 -3.60 -4.88 -5.87
C LEU A 124 -2.49 -4.61 -6.90
N PHE A 125 -1.48 -5.47 -6.99
CA PHE A 125 -0.20 -5.11 -7.64
C PHE A 125 0.24 -6.03 -8.77
N LEU A 126 -0.39 -7.20 -8.95
CA LEU A 126 0.08 -8.20 -9.92
C LEU A 126 -0.90 -8.43 -11.08
N ARG A 127 -1.85 -7.51 -11.30
CA ARG A 127 -2.64 -7.46 -12.53
C ARG A 127 -1.80 -6.88 -13.67
N LYS A 128 -2.21 -7.17 -14.91
CA LYS A 128 -1.54 -6.65 -16.10
C LYS A 128 -1.65 -5.11 -16.12
N PRO A 129 -0.55 -4.36 -16.25
CA PRO A 129 -0.61 -2.90 -16.39
C PRO A 129 -1.47 -2.47 -17.59
N THR A 130 -2.06 -1.28 -17.49
CA THR A 130 -2.73 -0.65 -18.63
C THR A 130 -1.68 -0.02 -19.53
N ASP A 131 -1.77 -0.25 -20.84
CA ASP A 131 -0.86 0.34 -21.83
C ASP A 131 -1.23 1.81 -22.17
N LYS A 132 -2.20 2.39 -21.46
CA LYS A 132 -2.72 3.73 -21.73
C LYS A 132 -1.80 4.79 -21.13
N GLN A 133 -1.55 5.86 -21.88
CA GLN A 133 -0.90 7.04 -21.30
C GLN A 133 -1.86 7.71 -20.32
N ARG A 134 -1.37 8.03 -19.12
CA ARG A 134 -2.16 8.77 -18.12
C ARG A 134 -2.61 10.10 -18.70
N GLU A 135 -3.90 10.41 -18.59
CA GLU A 135 -4.45 11.68 -19.02
C GLU A 135 -4.77 12.58 -17.83
N TYR A 136 -4.50 13.87 -17.95
CA TYR A 136 -4.72 14.84 -16.88
C TYR A 136 -6.20 15.04 -16.58
N GLY A 137 -6.55 14.80 -15.32
CA GLY A 137 -7.89 14.94 -14.75
C GLY A 137 -8.15 13.79 -13.79
N THR A 138 -8.64 14.06 -12.59
CA THR A 138 -8.89 13.03 -11.57
C THR A 138 -10.27 13.20 -10.97
N VAL A 139 -11.06 12.13 -11.01
CA VAL A 139 -12.35 12.04 -10.33
C VAL A 139 -12.19 11.08 -9.15
N TYR A 140 -12.83 11.40 -8.03
CA TYR A 140 -12.76 10.60 -6.81
C TYR A 140 -14.08 9.89 -6.56
N TYR A 141 -14.04 8.59 -6.33
CA TYR A 141 -15.21 7.77 -6.04
C TYR A 141 -15.04 7.05 -4.70
N LYS A 142 -15.87 7.39 -3.73
CA LYS A 142 -16.00 6.64 -2.49
C LYS A 142 -16.74 5.33 -2.77
N ILE A 143 -16.22 4.24 -2.23
CA ILE A 143 -16.84 2.92 -2.31
C ILE A 143 -17.95 2.82 -1.25
N ASP A 144 -19.14 2.43 -1.68
CA ASP A 144 -20.21 2.02 -0.76
C ASP A 144 -19.94 0.59 -0.31
N LYS A 145 -19.36 0.44 0.89
CA LYS A 145 -19.06 -0.86 1.47
C LYS A 145 -20.30 -1.74 1.67
N ASN A 146 -21.52 -1.19 1.76
CA ASN A 146 -22.73 -2.01 1.87
C ASN A 146 -23.10 -2.67 0.53
N ALA A 147 -22.61 -2.14 -0.59
CA ALA A 147 -22.79 -2.70 -1.92
C ALA A 147 -21.72 -3.74 -2.29
N ILE A 148 -20.70 -3.93 -1.43
CA ILE A 148 -19.61 -4.88 -1.60
C ILE A 148 -19.74 -5.96 -0.52
N SER A 149 -19.52 -7.22 -0.87
CA SER A 149 -19.52 -8.29 0.14
C SER A 149 -18.18 -8.31 0.89
N ASP A 150 -18.22 -8.41 2.22
CA ASP A 150 -17.00 -8.66 3.01
C ASP A 150 -16.41 -10.02 2.65
N VAL A 151 -15.10 -10.14 2.80
CA VAL A 151 -14.33 -11.34 2.57
C VAL A 151 -13.35 -11.54 3.73
N SER A 152 -13.25 -12.80 4.19
CA SER A 152 -12.23 -13.20 5.14
C SER A 152 -10.98 -13.63 4.37
N VAL A 153 -9.84 -13.01 4.68
CA VAL A 153 -8.52 -13.41 4.16
C VAL A 153 -7.57 -13.55 5.35
N PRO A 154 -7.67 -14.65 6.13
CA PRO A 154 -6.91 -14.81 7.38
C PRO A 154 -5.40 -14.72 7.19
N GLY A 155 -4.90 -15.11 6.01
CA GLY A 155 -3.49 -14.99 5.64
C GLY A 155 -2.99 -13.54 5.63
N PHE A 156 -3.86 -12.57 5.34
CA PHE A 156 -3.50 -11.16 5.24
C PHE A 156 -3.78 -10.37 6.53
N ASP A 157 -4.55 -10.91 7.48
CA ASP A 157 -5.03 -10.17 8.65
C ASP A 157 -3.90 -9.61 9.52
N LEU A 158 -2.79 -10.36 9.70
CA LEU A 158 -1.64 -9.86 10.46
C LEU A 158 -0.91 -8.72 9.73
N ALA A 159 -0.75 -8.83 8.41
CA ALA A 159 -0.17 -7.78 7.59
C ALA A 159 -1.04 -6.52 7.63
N TRP A 160 -2.36 -6.68 7.48
CA TRP A 160 -3.30 -5.57 7.57
C TRP A 160 -3.33 -4.92 8.95
N MET A 161 -3.26 -5.70 10.02
CA MET A 161 -3.18 -5.16 11.38
C MET A 161 -1.95 -4.26 11.53
N PHE A 162 -0.80 -4.69 11.03
CA PHE A 162 0.43 -3.90 11.02
C PHE A 162 0.29 -2.61 10.17
N ILE A 163 -0.21 -2.74 8.94
CA ILE A 163 -0.37 -1.61 8.01
C ILE A 163 -1.33 -0.59 8.61
N SER A 164 -2.50 -1.03 9.07
CA SER A 164 -3.52 -0.15 9.62
C SER A 164 -3.10 0.51 10.93
N SER A 165 -2.40 -0.18 11.83
CA SER A 165 -1.89 0.44 13.07
C SER A 165 -0.87 1.54 12.77
N SER A 166 -0.01 1.32 11.78
CA SER A 166 1.02 2.27 11.36
C SER A 166 0.39 3.53 10.73
N TYR A 167 -0.49 3.36 9.74
CA TYR A 167 -1.04 4.50 8.99
C TYR A 167 -2.23 5.20 9.65
N LYS A 168 -2.85 4.59 10.68
CA LYS A 168 -3.83 5.30 11.53
C LYS A 168 -3.26 6.56 12.18
N LEU A 169 -1.94 6.60 12.41
CA LEU A 169 -1.26 7.79 12.92
C LEU A 169 -1.44 9.01 12.01
N ASN A 170 -1.52 8.77 10.69
CA ASN A 170 -1.68 9.79 9.65
C ASN A 170 -3.14 9.99 9.21
N GLY A 171 -4.09 9.26 9.82
CA GLY A 171 -5.50 9.25 9.39
C GLY A 171 -5.78 8.39 8.15
N GLY A 172 -4.76 7.81 7.53
CA GLY A 172 -4.90 7.03 6.31
C GLY A 172 -3.61 6.89 5.54
N PHE A 173 -3.69 6.26 4.37
CA PHE A 173 -2.62 6.25 3.38
C PHE A 173 -3.16 6.05 1.96
N SER A 174 -2.32 6.38 0.98
CA SER A 174 -2.61 6.19 -0.44
C SER A 174 -1.74 5.04 -0.97
N LEU A 175 -2.30 4.23 -1.86
CA LEU A 175 -1.55 3.25 -2.64
C LEU A 175 -1.94 3.32 -4.11
N SER A 176 -1.03 2.94 -5.00
CA SER A 176 -1.30 2.93 -6.44
C SER A 176 -1.48 1.49 -6.91
N PRO A 177 -2.71 1.02 -7.17
CA PRO A 177 -2.92 -0.32 -7.69
C PRO A 177 -2.39 -0.40 -9.13
N ILE A 178 -1.97 -1.59 -9.54
CA ILE A 178 -1.46 -1.85 -10.90
C ILE A 178 -2.57 -2.51 -11.72
N GLY A 179 -2.84 -1.97 -12.91
CA GLY A 179 -3.76 -2.61 -13.86
C GLY A 179 -5.25 -2.52 -13.49
N TRP A 180 -5.61 -1.61 -12.58
CA TRP A 180 -7.02 -1.38 -12.22
C TRP A 180 -7.64 -0.36 -13.18
N THR A 181 -8.80 -0.72 -13.72
CA THR A 181 -9.65 0.18 -14.51
C THR A 181 -11.04 0.21 -13.88
N LEU A 182 -11.64 1.38 -13.82
CA LEU A 182 -12.98 1.62 -13.30
C LEU A 182 -13.99 0.88 -14.18
N SER A 183 -14.46 -0.26 -13.69
CA SER A 183 -15.40 -1.11 -14.39
C SER A 183 -16.37 -1.75 -13.40
N ARG A 184 -17.43 -2.39 -13.91
CA ARG A 184 -18.31 -3.19 -13.07
C ARG A 184 -17.59 -4.40 -12.46
N GLU A 185 -16.58 -4.95 -13.14
CA GLU A 185 -15.81 -6.09 -12.63
C GLU A 185 -14.92 -5.70 -11.46
N LEU A 186 -14.52 -4.42 -11.38
CA LEU A 186 -13.69 -3.94 -10.28
C LEU A 186 -14.39 -4.08 -8.92
N SER A 187 -15.74 -4.05 -8.85
CA SER A 187 -16.47 -4.30 -7.60
C SER A 187 -16.26 -5.71 -7.05
N ASN A 188 -15.77 -6.66 -7.87
CA ASN A 188 -15.46 -8.03 -7.47
C ASN A 188 -14.00 -8.20 -7.03
N SER A 189 -13.22 -7.11 -6.97
CA SER A 189 -11.86 -7.12 -6.44
C SER A 189 -11.84 -7.62 -5.00
N ILE A 190 -11.06 -8.67 -4.74
CA ILE A 190 -10.86 -9.19 -3.39
C ILE A 190 -10.18 -8.15 -2.49
N ALA A 191 -9.30 -7.31 -3.04
CA ALA A 191 -8.69 -6.23 -2.28
C ALA A 191 -9.71 -5.15 -1.89
N ILE A 192 -10.59 -4.71 -2.79
CA ILE A 192 -11.68 -3.77 -2.46
C ILE A 192 -12.60 -4.38 -1.40
N ALA A 193 -13.04 -5.63 -1.60
CA ALA A 193 -13.90 -6.33 -0.65
C ALA A 193 -13.28 -6.38 0.75
N TYR A 194 -12.01 -6.79 0.83
CA TYR A 194 -11.29 -6.93 2.09
C TYR A 194 -11.06 -5.57 2.79
N ILE A 195 -10.53 -4.59 2.05
CA ILE A 195 -10.09 -3.31 2.61
C ILE A 195 -11.28 -2.42 2.99
N SER A 196 -12.33 -2.36 2.16
CA SER A 196 -13.50 -1.49 2.39
C SER A 196 -14.24 -1.79 3.70
N HIS A 197 -14.12 -3.02 4.21
CA HIS A 197 -14.71 -3.45 5.48
C HIS A 197 -13.80 -3.22 6.69
N ARG A 198 -12.55 -2.79 6.48
CA ARG A 198 -11.52 -2.64 7.52
C ARG A 198 -10.97 -1.22 7.64
N CYS A 199 -11.53 -0.28 6.89
CA CYS A 199 -11.30 1.16 7.00
C CYS A 199 -12.63 1.91 7.17
N ASN A 200 -12.56 3.21 7.46
CA ASN A 200 -13.77 4.04 7.56
C ASN A 200 -14.32 4.34 6.18
N ASP A 201 -13.44 4.79 5.28
CA ASP A 201 -13.76 5.11 3.89
C ASP A 201 -12.64 4.58 2.98
N LEU A 202 -13.04 4.10 1.80
CA LEU A 202 -12.15 3.68 0.72
C LEU A 202 -12.51 4.48 -0.53
N VAL A 203 -11.56 5.22 -1.09
CA VAL A 203 -11.81 6.12 -2.23
C VAL A 203 -10.88 5.79 -3.39
N LEU A 204 -11.45 5.64 -4.59
CA LEU A 204 -10.72 5.49 -5.84
C LEU A 204 -10.43 6.87 -6.42
N ALA A 205 -9.17 7.16 -6.75
CA ALA A 205 -8.81 8.24 -7.65
C ALA A 205 -8.66 7.67 -9.05
N VAL A 206 -9.47 8.16 -9.99
CA VAL A 206 -9.57 7.63 -11.34
C VAL A 206 -9.22 8.72 -12.33
N ASP A 207 -8.36 8.40 -13.31
CA ASP A 207 -8.03 9.32 -14.38
C ASP A 207 -9.13 9.35 -15.47
N LYS A 208 -8.97 10.20 -16.49
CA LYS A 208 -9.95 10.28 -17.59
C LYS A 208 -10.03 9.03 -18.47
N ASN A 209 -9.00 8.19 -18.45
CA ASN A 209 -8.96 6.92 -19.17
C ASN A 209 -9.60 5.78 -18.39
N GLU A 210 -10.25 6.10 -17.27
CA GLU A 210 -10.85 5.17 -16.32
C GLU A 210 -9.79 4.35 -15.56
N ASP A 211 -8.50 4.69 -15.64
CA ASP A 211 -7.47 3.97 -14.89
C ASP A 211 -7.48 4.43 -13.44
N VAL A 212 -7.47 3.47 -12.50
CA VAL A 212 -7.39 3.78 -11.07
C VAL A 212 -5.95 4.08 -10.74
N ILE A 213 -5.64 5.36 -10.52
CA ILE A 213 -4.28 5.85 -10.27
C ILE A 213 -3.91 5.81 -8.79
N SER A 214 -4.90 5.87 -7.90
CA SER A 214 -4.70 5.80 -6.46
C SER A 214 -5.92 5.19 -5.75
N LEU A 215 -5.66 4.54 -4.63
CA LEU A 215 -6.63 4.04 -3.67
C LEU A 215 -6.31 4.72 -2.33
N GLU A 216 -7.24 5.53 -1.86
CA GLU A 216 -7.13 6.28 -0.61
C GLU A 216 -7.85 5.49 0.49
N ILE A 217 -7.08 5.05 1.48
CA ILE A 217 -7.56 4.25 2.61
C ILE A 217 -7.59 5.17 3.84
N LEU A 218 -8.79 5.45 4.35
CA LEU A 218 -9.01 6.44 5.40
C LEU A 218 -9.49 5.76 6.69
N PHE A 219 -8.86 6.09 7.82
CA PHE A 219 -9.11 5.51 9.14
C PHE A 219 -9.82 6.44 10.13
#